data_AF-L1LGB4-F1
#
_entry.id   AF-L1LGB4-F1
#
_cell.length_a   1.000
_cell.length_b   1.000
_cell.length_c   1.000
_cell.angle_alpha   90.00
_cell.angle_beta   90.00
_cell.angle_gamma   90.00
#
_symmetry.space_group_name_H-M   'P 1'
#
loop_
_entity.id
_entity.type
_entity.pdbx_description
1 polymer ?
#
loop_
_entity_poly.entity_id
_entity_poly.type
_entity_poly.pdbx_seq_one_letter_code
_entity_poly.pdbx_strand_id
1 'polypeptide(L)'
;MKTKSTWRRVMYKDQKFPANYIDDDFLKGLDANGYNVYSMNDICPKTLHVIDHVSTMILMGKVYFSMNKGTIQLRFIIISIVVSMLMLSILMVLNKISWMESIRQIRMMLIIYLTIQLFQPVLQTLISPFSDDTVHALAFLVSVINIITQDYDLTHVREEYMRDVDVIPLNCLVLISIVLSSRFANSKQASAYLQLFLLYVNHFNSHIVGRTFSLLPQIKRCILV
;
A
#
# COMPACT_ATOMS: atom_id res chain seq x y z
N MET A 1 -50.10 9.25 18.95
CA MET A 1 -49.26 9.19 20.17
C MET A 1 -48.39 7.95 20.12
N LYS A 2 -47.06 8.07 20.03
CA LYS A 2 -46.15 6.91 20.11
C LYS A 2 -45.92 6.55 21.57
N THR A 3 -46.27 5.33 21.97
CA THR A 3 -46.07 4.83 23.34
C THR A 3 -44.57 4.67 23.62
N LYS A 4 -44.14 5.16 24.80
CA LYS A 4 -42.75 5.13 25.25
C LYS A 4 -42.42 3.70 25.69
N SER A 5 -41.52 3.00 25.00
CA SER A 5 -41.11 1.65 25.41
C SER A 5 -40.29 1.73 26.70
N THR A 6 -40.73 1.00 27.73
CA THR A 6 -40.04 0.88 29.01
C THR A 6 -39.12 -0.34 28.99
N TRP A 7 -37.89 -0.19 29.46
CA TRP A 7 -36.93 -1.28 29.53
C TRP A 7 -37.44 -2.40 30.44
N ARG A 8 -37.29 -3.65 30.00
CA ARG A 8 -37.63 -4.85 30.77
C ARG A 8 -36.56 -5.91 30.55
N ARG A 9 -36.04 -6.48 31.65
CA ARG A 9 -35.13 -7.62 31.60
C ARG A 9 -35.93 -8.88 31.27
N VAL A 10 -35.69 -9.48 30.11
CA VAL A 10 -36.37 -10.70 29.65
C VAL A 10 -35.34 -11.82 29.66
N MET A 11 -35.36 -12.66 30.70
CA MET A 11 -34.39 -13.77 30.87
C MET A 11 -34.92 -15.08 30.27
N TYR A 12 -36.24 -15.30 30.31
CA TYR A 12 -36.88 -16.54 29.86
C TYR A 12 -38.18 -16.21 29.15
N LYS A 13 -38.10 -15.97 27.84
CA LYS A 13 -39.29 -15.86 26.99
C LYS A 13 -39.41 -17.19 26.24
N ASP A 14 -40.59 -17.77 26.22
CA ASP A 14 -40.84 -18.97 25.42
C ASP A 14 -40.55 -18.66 23.95
N GLN A 15 -39.52 -19.32 23.44
CA GLN A 15 -39.12 -19.22 22.04
C GLN A 15 -39.78 -20.36 21.27
N LYS A 16 -39.97 -20.18 19.96
CA LYS A 16 -40.50 -21.23 19.07
C LYS A 16 -39.53 -22.39 18.84
N PHE A 17 -38.33 -22.28 19.41
CA PHE A 17 -37.23 -23.21 19.22
C PHE A 17 -36.88 -23.83 20.57
N PRO A 18 -36.49 -25.12 20.59
CA PRO A 18 -36.07 -25.77 21.82
C PRO A 18 -34.80 -25.11 22.38
N ALA A 19 -34.54 -25.27 23.67
CA ALA A 19 -33.44 -24.62 24.37
C ALA A 19 -32.04 -24.97 23.80
N ASN A 20 -31.93 -26.06 23.04
CA ASN A 20 -30.73 -26.54 22.34
C ASN A 20 -30.77 -26.31 20.82
N TYR A 21 -31.65 -25.43 20.34
CA TYR A 21 -31.70 -25.11 18.92
C TYR A 21 -30.41 -24.41 18.49
N ILE A 22 -29.82 -24.96 17.44
CA ILE A 22 -28.67 -24.42 16.75
C ILE A 22 -29.14 -24.20 15.31
N ASP A 23 -28.95 -22.99 14.80
CA ASP A 23 -29.29 -22.68 13.41
C ASP A 23 -28.41 -23.52 12.46
N ASP A 24 -28.94 -23.91 11.30
CA ASP A 24 -28.17 -24.65 10.28
C ASP A 24 -26.95 -23.82 9.80
N ASP A 25 -27.04 -22.50 9.96
CA ASP A 25 -25.98 -21.54 9.66
C ASP A 25 -24.93 -21.39 10.77
N PHE A 26 -25.16 -21.91 11.99
CA PHE A 26 -24.29 -21.73 13.14
C PHE A 26 -22.85 -22.22 12.89
N LEU A 27 -22.72 -23.34 12.17
CA LEU A 27 -21.42 -23.92 11.83
C LEU A 27 -20.91 -23.51 10.45
N LYS A 28 -21.66 -22.72 9.66
CA LYS A 28 -21.16 -22.24 8.35
C LYS A 28 -19.93 -21.36 8.50
N GLY A 29 -19.79 -20.65 9.62
CA GLY A 29 -18.57 -19.90 9.96
C GLY A 29 -17.42 -20.77 10.49
N LEU A 30 -17.68 -22.02 10.88
CA LEU A 30 -16.67 -22.95 11.40
C LEU A 30 -15.90 -23.69 10.29
N ASP A 31 -16.46 -23.75 9.08
CA ASP A 31 -15.79 -24.29 7.88
C ASP A 31 -14.63 -23.41 7.40
N ALA A 32 -14.40 -22.25 8.03
CA ALA A 32 -13.24 -21.39 7.81
C ALA A 32 -11.90 -22.04 8.21
N ASN A 33 -11.92 -23.13 9.01
CA ASN A 33 -10.75 -23.97 9.31
C ASN A 33 -10.63 -25.19 8.38
N GLY A 34 -11.47 -25.30 7.35
CA GLY A 34 -11.25 -26.22 6.26
C GLY A 34 -9.87 -25.98 5.65
N TYR A 35 -9.12 -27.05 5.39
CA TYR A 35 -7.82 -26.98 4.75
C TYR A 35 -7.97 -26.25 3.41
N ASN A 36 -7.56 -24.98 3.34
CA ASN A 36 -7.55 -24.27 2.07
C ASN A 36 -6.47 -24.94 1.20
N VAL A 37 -6.89 -25.72 0.21
CA VAL A 37 -5.99 -26.30 -0.78
C VAL A 37 -5.59 -25.18 -1.74
N TYR A 38 -4.50 -24.49 -1.42
CA TYR A 38 -3.95 -23.49 -2.31
C TYR A 38 -3.17 -24.15 -3.45
N SER A 39 -3.47 -23.78 -4.69
CA SER A 39 -2.65 -24.15 -5.83
C SER A 39 -1.44 -23.22 -5.93
N MET A 40 -0.39 -23.66 -6.63
CA MET A 40 0.77 -22.81 -6.93
C MET A 40 0.38 -21.52 -7.67
N ASN A 41 -0.70 -21.56 -8.46
CA ASN A 41 -1.24 -20.39 -9.15
C ASN A 41 -1.84 -19.35 -8.20
N ASP A 42 -2.29 -19.76 -7.01
CA ASP A 42 -2.86 -18.88 -5.99
C ASP A 42 -1.76 -18.25 -5.13
N ILE A 43 -0.71 -19.02 -4.84
CA ILE A 43 0.40 -18.63 -3.97
C ILE A 43 1.40 -17.73 -4.71
N CYS A 44 1.79 -18.11 -5.93
CA CYS A 44 2.84 -17.45 -6.70
C CYS A 44 2.66 -15.93 -6.85
N PRO A 45 1.53 -15.40 -7.35
CA PRO A 45 1.37 -13.95 -7.51
C PRO A 45 1.43 -13.20 -6.17
N LYS A 46 0.99 -13.83 -5.07
CA LYS A 46 0.97 -13.20 -3.75
C LYS A 46 2.35 -13.20 -3.10
N THR A 47 3.10 -14.30 -3.22
CA THR A 47 4.52 -14.32 -2.82
C THR A 47 5.35 -13.33 -3.63
N LEU A 48 5.00 -13.11 -4.91
CA LEU A 48 5.64 -12.11 -5.74
C LEU A 48 5.42 -10.70 -5.20
N HIS A 49 4.22 -10.36 -4.70
CA HIS A 49 3.96 -9.07 -4.06
C HIS A 49 4.82 -8.85 -2.81
N VAL A 50 5.00 -9.87 -1.97
CA VAL A 50 5.87 -9.78 -0.78
C VAL A 50 7.33 -9.53 -1.21
N ILE A 51 7.81 -10.30 -2.19
CA ILE A 51 9.18 -10.17 -2.70
C ILE A 51 9.40 -8.79 -3.33
N ASP A 52 8.44 -8.30 -4.10
CA ASP A 52 8.50 -6.96 -4.70
C ASP A 52 8.54 -5.87 -3.63
N HIS A 53 7.74 -5.98 -2.57
CA HIS A 53 7.76 -5.00 -1.47
C HIS A 53 9.12 -4.96 -0.75
N VAL A 54 9.66 -6.12 -0.40
CA VAL A 54 10.98 -6.20 0.26
C VAL A 54 12.08 -5.70 -0.67
N SER A 55 12.02 -6.09 -1.95
CA SER A 55 12.97 -5.66 -2.98
C SER A 55 12.97 -4.14 -3.16
N THR A 56 11.79 -3.53 -3.24
CA THR A 56 11.64 -2.07 -3.37
C THR A 56 12.17 -1.32 -2.16
N MET A 57 11.93 -1.80 -0.93
CA MET A 57 12.50 -1.20 0.28
C MET A 57 14.04 -1.22 0.26
N ILE A 58 14.64 -2.35 -0.11
CA ILE A 58 16.09 -2.48 -0.22
C ILE A 58 16.63 -1.57 -1.33
N LEU A 59 16.00 -1.60 -2.52
CA LEU A 59 16.40 -0.79 -3.66
C LEU A 59 16.37 0.70 -3.32
N MET A 60 15.33 1.15 -2.64
CA MET A 60 15.15 2.55 -2.27
C MET A 60 16.18 3.01 -1.22
N GLY A 61 16.59 2.12 -0.31
CA GLY A 61 17.73 2.34 0.58
C GLY A 61 19.06 2.43 -0.20
N LYS A 62 19.27 1.57 -1.20
CA LYS A 62 20.48 1.64 -2.05
C LYS A 62 20.53 2.90 -2.89
N VAL A 63 19.40 3.33 -3.45
CA VAL A 63 19.28 4.60 -4.19
C VAL A 63 19.65 5.76 -3.27
N TYR A 64 19.17 5.79 -2.03
CA TYR A 64 19.54 6.81 -1.04
C TYR A 64 21.06 6.88 -0.83
N PHE A 65 21.70 5.77 -0.48
CA PHE A 65 23.16 5.76 -0.25
C PHE A 65 23.94 6.12 -1.50
N SER A 66 23.47 5.71 -2.66
CA SER A 66 24.10 5.99 -3.95
C SER A 66 23.98 7.47 -4.34
N MET A 67 22.83 8.09 -4.08
CA MET A 67 22.64 9.54 -4.24
C MET A 67 23.50 10.33 -3.23
N ASN A 68 23.57 9.88 -1.97
CA ASN A 68 24.33 10.58 -0.94
C ASN A 68 25.85 10.56 -1.22
N LYS A 69 26.36 9.45 -1.77
CA LYS A 69 27.75 9.34 -2.25
C LYS A 69 28.00 10.08 -3.59
N GLY A 70 26.98 10.66 -4.20
CA GLY A 70 27.07 11.33 -5.51
C GLY A 70 27.28 10.39 -6.70
N THR A 71 27.19 9.07 -6.50
CA THR A 71 27.35 8.08 -7.58
C THR A 71 26.21 8.12 -8.59
N ILE A 72 24.97 8.34 -8.12
CA ILE A 72 23.82 8.62 -8.98
C ILE A 72 23.58 10.13 -9.04
N GLN A 73 23.64 10.68 -10.25
CA GLN A 73 23.30 12.08 -10.48
C GLN A 73 21.78 12.30 -10.43
N LEU A 74 21.36 13.49 -9.99
CA LEU A 74 19.95 13.91 -9.93
C LEU A 74 19.18 13.69 -11.26
N ARG A 75 19.86 13.84 -12.40
CA ARG A 75 19.26 13.69 -13.73
C ARG A 75 18.66 12.29 -13.93
N PHE A 76 19.35 11.24 -13.49
CA PHE A 76 18.87 9.86 -13.62
C PHE A 76 17.62 9.62 -12.76
N ILE A 77 17.56 10.22 -11.58
CA ILE A 77 16.39 10.14 -10.71
C ILE A 77 15.19 10.82 -11.36
N ILE A 78 15.36 12.04 -11.89
CA ILE A 78 14.28 12.75 -12.60
C ILE A 78 13.78 11.93 -13.79
N ILE A 79 14.69 11.35 -14.58
CA ILE A 79 14.32 10.46 -15.69
C ILE A 79 13.50 9.26 -15.18
N SER A 80 13.92 8.63 -14.08
CA SER A 80 13.20 7.49 -13.50
C SER A 80 11.79 7.85 -13.02
N ILE A 81 11.59 9.05 -12.46
CA ILE A 81 10.26 9.57 -12.08
C ILE A 81 9.39 9.75 -13.32
N VAL A 82 9.91 10.38 -14.39
CA VAL A 82 9.18 10.59 -15.63
C VAL A 82 8.79 9.26 -16.29
N VAL A 83 9.72 8.31 -16.36
CA VAL A 83 9.47 6.96 -16.88
C VAL A 83 8.39 6.25 -16.06
N SER A 84 8.43 6.36 -14.74
CA SER A 84 7.43 5.72 -13.86
C SER A 84 6.04 6.36 -14.00
N MET A 85 5.97 7.69 -14.19
CA MET A 85 4.72 8.39 -14.51
C MET A 85 4.15 7.98 -15.87
N LEU A 86 5.01 7.79 -16.89
CA LEU A 86 4.60 7.28 -18.19
C LEU A 86 4.10 5.84 -18.11
N MET A 87 4.78 4.99 -17.34
CA MET A 87 4.33 3.62 -17.11
C MET A 87 2.95 3.59 -16.45
N LEU A 88 2.74 4.43 -15.43
CA LEU A 88 1.45 4.58 -14.76
C LEU A 88 0.35 5.01 -15.75
N SER A 89 0.60 5.99 -16.62
CA SER A 89 -0.40 6.46 -17.59
C SER A 89 -0.74 5.39 -18.63
N ILE A 90 0.25 4.63 -19.12
CA ILE A 90 0.03 3.48 -20.00
C ILE A 90 -0.85 2.44 -19.30
N LEU A 91 -0.56 2.12 -18.03
CA LEU A 91 -1.37 1.18 -17.24
C LEU A 91 -2.80 1.68 -17.04
N MET A 92 -3.03 2.98 -16.86
CA MET A 92 -4.39 3.53 -16.77
C MET A 92 -5.17 3.33 -18.08
N VAL A 93 -4.52 3.55 -19.23
CA VAL A 93 -5.13 3.36 -20.55
C VAL A 93 -5.44 1.88 -20.80
N LEU A 94 -4.49 0.98 -20.50
CA LEU A 94 -4.67 -0.46 -20.68
C LEU A 94 -5.82 -1.01 -19.82
N ASN A 95 -5.97 -0.51 -18.59
CA ASN A 95 -7.05 -0.89 -17.69
C ASN A 95 -8.38 -0.19 -17.99
N LYS A 96 -8.49 0.57 -19.10
CA LYS A 96 -9.70 1.29 -19.53
C LYS A 96 -10.31 2.14 -18.42
N ILE A 97 -9.45 2.82 -17.66
CA ILE A 97 -9.89 3.70 -16.58
C ILE A 97 -10.66 4.89 -17.17
N SER A 98 -11.78 5.25 -16.54
CA SER A 98 -12.61 6.40 -16.97
C SER A 98 -11.80 7.70 -16.97
N TRP A 99 -12.06 8.57 -17.93
CA TRP A 99 -11.42 9.88 -18.03
C TRP A 99 -11.50 10.70 -16.74
N MET A 100 -12.64 10.63 -16.04
CA MET A 100 -12.83 11.33 -14.76
C MET A 100 -11.91 10.79 -13.65
N GLU A 101 -11.68 9.48 -13.66
CA GLU A 101 -10.80 8.82 -12.70
C GLU A 101 -9.33 9.13 -12.99
N SER A 102 -8.94 9.17 -14.26
CA SER A 102 -7.59 9.58 -14.69
C SER A 102 -7.29 11.03 -14.29
N ILE A 103 -8.24 11.95 -14.50
CA ILE A 103 -8.11 13.36 -14.08
C ILE A 103 -7.95 13.46 -12.55
N ARG A 104 -8.73 12.67 -11.79
CA ARG A 104 -8.63 12.61 -10.33
C ARG A 104 -7.23 12.20 -9.88
N GLN A 105 -6.66 11.17 -10.49
CA GLN A 105 -5.32 10.67 -10.16
C GLN A 105 -4.22 11.67 -10.53
N ILE A 106 -4.28 12.28 -11.72
CA ILE A 106 -3.34 13.32 -12.13
C ILE A 106 -3.40 14.52 -11.18
N ARG A 107 -4.60 14.95 -10.80
CA ARG A 107 -4.79 16.04 -9.83
C ARG A 107 -4.17 15.69 -8.47
N MET A 108 -4.38 14.48 -7.97
CA MET A 108 -3.77 14.04 -6.71
C MET A 108 -2.24 13.99 -6.80
N MET A 109 -1.68 13.45 -7.88
CA MET A 109 -0.22 13.42 -8.10
C MET A 109 0.37 14.83 -8.15
N LEU A 110 -0.32 15.78 -8.79
CA LEU A 110 0.10 17.17 -8.86
C LEU A 110 0.06 17.84 -7.48
N ILE A 111 -1.02 17.61 -6.72
CA ILE A 111 -1.13 18.12 -5.34
C ILE A 111 0.02 17.59 -4.48
N ILE A 112 0.27 16.27 -4.52
CA ILE A 112 1.36 15.62 -3.79
C ILE A 112 2.73 16.20 -4.21
N TYR A 113 2.97 16.38 -5.52
CA TYR A 113 4.20 16.97 -6.02
C TYR A 113 4.44 18.39 -5.46
N LEU A 114 3.41 19.24 -5.51
CA LEU A 114 3.50 20.62 -5.03
C LEU A 114 3.67 20.70 -3.52
N THR A 115 2.95 19.88 -2.76
CA THR A 115 3.06 19.87 -1.29
C THR A 115 4.44 19.42 -0.85
N ILE A 116 5.01 18.36 -1.45
CA ILE A 116 6.38 17.92 -1.13
C ILE A 116 7.37 19.04 -1.41
N GLN A 117 7.27 19.71 -2.56
CA GLN A 117 8.19 20.79 -2.91
C GLN A 117 8.10 21.96 -1.92
N LEU A 118 6.90 22.25 -1.41
CA LEU A 118 6.65 23.29 -0.43
C LEU A 118 7.19 22.92 0.96
N PHE A 119 6.92 21.70 1.42
CA PHE A 119 7.25 21.25 2.78
C PHE A 119 8.66 20.67 2.91
N GLN A 120 9.36 20.38 1.82
CA GLN A 120 10.71 19.81 1.86
C GLN A 120 11.70 20.55 2.78
N PRO A 121 11.84 21.89 2.71
CA PRO A 121 12.78 22.59 3.60
C PRO A 121 12.37 22.50 5.07
N VAL A 122 11.08 22.46 5.38
CA VAL A 122 10.56 22.30 6.75
C VAL A 122 10.89 20.92 7.31
N LEU A 123 10.74 19.88 6.50
CA LEU A 123 11.09 18.51 6.88
C LEU A 123 12.59 18.36 7.14
N GLN A 124 13.42 19.02 6.34
CA GLN A 124 14.88 19.03 6.54
C GLN A 124 15.27 19.71 7.85
N THR A 125 14.69 20.87 8.16
CA THR A 125 15.05 21.61 9.39
C THR A 125 14.61 20.87 10.65
N LEU A 126 13.45 20.22 10.63
CA LEU A 126 12.92 19.47 11.79
C LEU A 126 13.81 18.29 12.19
N ILE A 127 14.42 17.63 11.21
CA ILE A 127 15.21 16.41 11.45
C ILE A 127 16.71 16.75 11.57
N SER A 128 17.14 17.97 11.22
CA SER A 128 18.53 18.43 11.31
C SER A 128 19.22 18.22 12.67
N PRO A 129 18.55 18.32 13.83
CA PRO A 129 19.21 18.14 15.13
C PRO A 129 19.61 16.70 15.45
N PHE A 130 19.02 15.72 14.77
CA PHE A 130 19.31 14.31 15.01
C PHE A 130 20.56 13.86 14.23
N SER A 131 21.34 12.98 14.85
CA SER A 131 22.54 12.40 14.23
C SER A 131 22.19 11.47 13.05
N ASP A 132 23.10 11.35 12.09
CA ASP A 132 22.88 10.54 10.91
C ASP A 132 22.68 9.05 11.26
N ASP A 133 23.50 8.50 12.16
CA ASP A 133 23.38 7.10 12.61
C ASP A 133 22.01 6.80 13.21
N THR A 134 21.47 7.72 14.03
CA THR A 134 20.12 7.58 14.59
C THR A 134 19.03 7.64 13.52
N VAL A 135 19.22 8.48 12.49
CA VAL A 135 18.29 8.64 11.37
C VAL A 135 18.26 7.38 10.51
N HIS A 136 19.41 6.77 10.21
CA HIS A 136 19.47 5.50 9.47
C HIS A 136 18.92 4.32 10.28
N ALA A 137 19.21 4.26 11.58
CA ALA A 137 18.66 3.23 12.46
C ALA A 137 17.13 3.33 12.56
N LEU A 138 16.59 4.55 12.68
CA LEU A 138 15.15 4.80 12.67
C LEU A 138 14.53 4.37 11.34
N ALA A 139 15.12 4.76 10.20
CA ALA A 139 14.62 4.37 8.89
C ALA A 139 14.57 2.85 8.73
N PHE A 140 15.64 2.15 9.14
CA PHE A 140 15.69 0.68 9.10
C PHE A 140 14.61 0.04 9.98
N LEU A 141 14.46 0.49 11.23
CA LEU A 141 13.46 -0.03 12.15
C LEU A 141 12.04 0.18 11.61
N VAL A 142 11.74 1.39 11.10
CA VAL A 142 10.43 1.70 10.51
C VAL A 142 10.20 0.89 9.23
N SER A 143 11.22 0.61 8.42
CA SER A 143 11.10 -0.30 7.27
C SER A 143 10.75 -1.72 7.71
N VAL A 144 11.32 -2.23 8.80
CA VAL A 144 10.96 -3.55 9.34
C VAL A 144 9.51 -3.55 9.83
N ILE A 145 9.09 -2.52 10.57
CA ILE A 145 7.69 -2.37 11.00
C ILE A 145 6.77 -2.35 9.77
N ASN A 146 7.09 -1.54 8.77
CA ASN A 146 6.31 -1.44 7.54
C ASN A 146 6.12 -2.82 6.89
N ILE A 147 7.20 -3.58 6.69
CA ILE A 147 7.15 -4.90 6.06
C ILE A 147 6.28 -5.86 6.87
N ILE A 148 6.33 -5.83 8.21
CA ILE A 148 5.56 -6.73 9.08
C ILE A 148 4.08 -6.33 9.16
N THR A 149 3.80 -5.03 9.22
CA THR A 149 2.43 -4.50 9.34
C THR A 149 1.65 -4.49 8.04
N GLN A 150 2.33 -4.63 6.90
CA GLN A 150 1.68 -4.69 5.60
C GLN A 150 0.84 -5.96 5.51
N ASP A 151 -0.43 -5.78 5.14
CA ASP A 151 -1.30 -6.90 4.86
C ASP A 151 -0.97 -7.46 3.47
N TYR A 152 -0.61 -8.75 3.43
CA TYR A 152 -0.31 -9.48 2.20
C TYR A 152 -1.34 -10.57 1.90
N ASP A 153 -2.57 -10.41 2.41
CA ASP A 153 -3.61 -11.43 2.48
C ASP A 153 -3.65 -12.47 1.33
N LEU A 154 -3.52 -13.73 1.74
CA LEU A 154 -3.54 -14.90 0.88
C LEU A 154 -4.96 -15.34 0.51
N THR A 155 -5.97 -14.83 1.18
CA THR A 155 -7.36 -15.21 1.00
C THR A 155 -8.17 -14.05 0.45
N HIS A 156 -8.59 -14.14 -0.83
CA HIS A 156 -9.72 -13.34 -1.31
C HIS A 156 -11.03 -13.94 -0.79
N VAL A 157 -11.14 -14.17 0.52
CA VAL A 157 -12.46 -14.35 1.12
C VAL A 157 -13.08 -12.96 1.04
N ARG A 158 -13.89 -12.81 -0.01
CA ARG A 158 -14.61 -11.62 -0.42
C ARG A 158 -15.71 -11.33 0.59
N GLU A 159 -15.33 -11.15 1.84
CA GLU A 159 -16.21 -10.48 2.77
C GLU A 159 -16.00 -8.99 2.59
N GLU A 160 -17.08 -8.37 2.13
CA GLU A 160 -17.33 -6.94 1.95
C GLU A 160 -17.33 -6.20 3.31
N TYR A 161 -16.53 -6.63 4.28
CA TYR A 161 -16.18 -5.79 5.41
C TYR A 161 -15.07 -4.88 4.92
N MET A 162 -15.41 -3.61 4.74
CA MET A 162 -14.50 -2.51 4.43
C MET A 162 -13.17 -2.72 5.18
N ARG A 163 -12.16 -3.26 4.48
CA ARG A 163 -10.82 -3.31 5.04
C ARG A 163 -10.35 -1.88 5.06
N ASP A 164 -10.30 -1.35 6.28
CA ASP A 164 -9.74 -0.06 6.58
C ASP A 164 -8.40 0.03 5.86
N VAL A 165 -8.17 1.16 5.19
CA VAL A 165 -6.95 1.42 4.42
C VAL A 165 -5.74 1.03 5.28
N ASP A 166 -4.70 0.44 4.69
CA ASP A 166 -3.43 0.14 5.38
C ASP A 166 -2.74 1.45 5.82
N VAL A 167 -3.28 2.11 6.85
CA VAL A 167 -2.84 3.43 7.33
C VAL A 167 -1.46 3.32 7.97
N ILE A 168 -1.20 2.23 8.71
CA ILE A 168 0.06 2.02 9.41
C ILE A 168 1.20 1.83 8.39
N PRO A 169 1.14 0.87 7.44
CA PRO A 169 2.20 0.72 6.45
C PRO A 169 2.43 1.99 5.61
N LEU A 170 1.36 2.65 5.17
CA LEU A 170 1.46 3.89 4.39
C LEU A 170 2.18 4.99 5.17
N ASN A 171 1.81 5.21 6.44
CA ASN A 171 2.46 6.20 7.29
C ASN A 171 3.93 5.85 7.56
N CYS A 172 4.26 4.57 7.72
CA CYS A 172 5.65 4.13 7.85
C CYS A 172 6.45 4.44 6.58
N LEU A 173 5.92 4.17 5.37
CA LEU A 173 6.58 4.48 4.09
C LEU A 173 6.83 5.98 3.92
N VAL A 174 5.83 6.79 4.24
CA VAL A 174 5.97 8.25 4.25
C VAL A 174 7.05 8.68 5.23
N LEU A 175 7.04 8.16 6.46
CA LEU A 175 8.05 8.47 7.48
C LEU A 175 9.47 8.09 7.03
N ILE A 176 9.67 6.89 6.46
CA ILE A 176 10.96 6.44 5.93
C ILE A 176 11.46 7.41 4.86
N SER A 177 10.60 7.75 3.89
CA SER A 177 10.96 8.65 2.79
C SER A 177 11.38 10.04 3.29
N ILE A 178 10.66 10.58 4.28
CA ILE A 178 10.93 11.88 4.89
C ILE A 178 12.27 11.85 5.63
N VAL A 179 12.44 10.88 6.53
CA VAL A 179 13.62 10.73 7.40
C VAL A 179 14.89 10.59 6.58
N LEU A 180 14.90 9.73 5.55
CA LEU A 180 16.04 9.58 4.65
C LEU A 180 16.27 10.84 3.80
N SER A 181 15.21 11.43 3.22
CA SER A 181 15.36 12.62 2.38
C SER A 181 15.94 13.83 3.13
N SER A 182 15.72 13.90 4.45
CA SER A 182 16.18 15.00 5.29
C SER A 182 17.69 15.20 5.29
N ARG A 183 18.46 14.13 4.99
CA ARG A 183 19.93 14.11 5.00
C ARG A 183 20.58 14.64 3.73
N PHE A 184 19.81 14.86 2.66
CA PHE A 184 20.39 15.41 1.43
C PHE A 184 20.68 16.90 1.60
N ALA A 185 21.93 17.29 1.31
CA ALA A 185 22.34 18.70 1.32
C ALA A 185 21.58 19.56 0.30
N ASN A 186 21.23 18.99 -0.86
CA ASN A 186 20.47 19.69 -1.89
C ASN A 186 18.97 19.44 -1.73
N SER A 187 18.18 20.51 -1.53
CA SER A 187 16.71 20.44 -1.46
C SER A 187 16.08 19.76 -2.68
N LYS A 188 16.65 19.96 -3.88
CA LYS A 188 16.20 19.31 -5.12
C LYS A 188 16.44 17.80 -5.14
N GLN A 189 17.54 17.31 -4.56
CA GLN A 189 17.80 15.87 -4.44
C GLN A 189 16.84 15.25 -3.43
N ALA A 190 16.60 15.97 -2.35
CA ALA A 190 15.71 15.57 -1.28
C ALA A 190 14.26 15.42 -1.77
N SER A 191 13.72 16.42 -2.47
CA SER A 191 12.37 16.36 -3.02
C SER A 191 12.24 15.33 -4.14
N ALA A 192 13.24 15.18 -5.02
CA ALA A 192 13.22 14.16 -6.07
C ALA A 192 13.23 12.73 -5.49
N TYR A 193 14.04 12.47 -4.46
CA TYR A 193 14.04 11.17 -3.77
C TYR A 193 12.68 10.87 -3.13
N LEU A 194 12.10 11.84 -2.42
CA LEU A 194 10.80 11.70 -1.76
C LEU A 194 9.68 11.44 -2.78
N GLN A 195 9.69 12.16 -3.91
CA GLN A 195 8.74 11.95 -5.01
C GLN A 195 8.87 10.55 -5.63
N LEU A 196 10.10 10.10 -5.91
CA LEU A 196 10.34 8.75 -6.42
C LEU A 196 9.77 7.71 -5.44
N PHE A 197 10.10 7.85 -4.14
CA PHE A 197 9.64 6.95 -3.09
C PHE A 197 8.11 6.85 -3.06
N LEU A 198 7.41 7.98 -2.97
CA LEU A 198 5.95 7.99 -2.89
C LEU A 198 5.26 7.52 -4.17
N LEU A 199 5.88 7.72 -5.33
CA LEU A 199 5.34 7.20 -6.58
C LEU A 199 5.41 5.66 -6.61
N TYR A 200 6.50 5.06 -6.14
CA TYR A 200 6.60 3.61 -5.98
C TYR A 200 5.60 3.07 -4.94
N VAL A 201 5.42 3.77 -3.82
CA VAL A 201 4.42 3.41 -2.80
C VAL A 201 2.99 3.45 -3.37
N ASN A 202 2.66 4.48 -4.15
CA ASN A 202 1.37 4.58 -4.81
C ASN A 202 1.18 3.50 -5.88
N HIS A 203 2.25 3.10 -6.57
CA HIS A 203 2.21 1.98 -7.51
C HIS A 203 1.86 0.68 -6.78
N PHE A 204 2.55 0.38 -5.68
CA PHE A 204 2.32 -0.81 -4.84
C PHE A 204 0.91 -0.87 -4.25
N ASN A 205 0.42 0.25 -3.71
CA ASN A 205 -0.92 0.33 -3.11
C ASN A 205 -2.06 0.52 -4.12
N SER A 206 -1.77 0.71 -5.42
CA SER A 206 -2.83 0.88 -6.40
C SER A 206 -3.49 -0.46 -6.72
N HIS A 207 -4.81 -0.54 -6.49
CA HIS A 207 -5.67 -1.63 -6.99
C HIS A 207 -5.51 -1.91 -8.50
N ILE A 208 -4.93 -0.96 -9.24
CA ILE A 208 -4.59 -1.06 -10.66
C ILE A 208 -3.59 -2.19 -10.91
N VAL A 209 -2.57 -2.34 -10.07
CA VAL A 209 -1.56 -3.41 -10.21
C VAL A 209 -2.18 -4.78 -9.93
N GLY A 210 -3.00 -4.90 -8.87
CA GLY A 210 -3.76 -6.13 -8.58
C GLY A 210 -4.67 -6.57 -9.74
N ARG A 211 -5.32 -5.61 -10.43
CA ARG A 211 -6.07 -5.89 -11.67
C ARG A 211 -5.18 -6.34 -12.82
N THR A 212 -4.01 -5.74 -13.02
CA THR A 212 -3.10 -6.19 -14.09
C THR A 212 -2.57 -7.61 -13.89
N PHE A 213 -2.27 -8.01 -12.65
CA PHE A 213 -1.89 -9.39 -12.36
C PHE A 213 -3.06 -10.37 -12.55
N SER A 214 -4.30 -9.95 -12.30
CA SER A 214 -5.50 -10.75 -12.61
C SER A 214 -5.77 -10.93 -14.11
N LEU A 215 -5.22 -10.05 -14.95
CA LEU A 215 -5.33 -10.12 -16.43
C LEU A 215 -4.21 -10.97 -17.07
N LEU A 216 -3.08 -11.22 -16.40
CA LEU A 216 -2.02 -12.10 -16.88
C LEU A 216 -2.49 -13.51 -17.32
N PRO A 217 -3.39 -14.20 -16.60
CA PRO A 217 -3.93 -15.48 -17.07
C PRO A 217 -4.84 -15.36 -18.30
N GLN A 218 -5.45 -14.19 -18.55
CA GLN A 218 -6.22 -13.94 -19.77
C GLN A 218 -5.29 -13.68 -20.97
N ILE A 219 -4.19 -12.95 -20.76
CA ILE A 219 -3.16 -12.71 -21.79
C ILE A 219 -2.47 -14.02 -22.16
N LYS A 220 -2.14 -14.89 -21.18
CA LYS A 220 -1.61 -16.24 -21.45
C LYS A 220 -2.55 -17.09 -22.31
N ARG A 221 -3.88 -16.94 -22.18
CA ARG A 221 -4.86 -17.64 -23.04
C ARG A 221 -4.91 -17.09 -24.46
N CYS A 222 -4.70 -15.79 -24.66
CA CYS A 222 -4.69 -15.19 -26.00
C CYS A 222 -3.41 -15.44 -26.80
N ILE A 223 -2.30 -15.80 -26.14
CA ILE A 223 -1.00 -16.10 -26.80
C ILE A 223 -0.85 -17.59 -27.14
N LEU A 224 -1.70 -18.46 -26.57
CA LEU A 224 -1.68 -19.91 -26.76
C LEU A 224 -2.81 -20.44 -27.67
N VAL A 225 -3.44 -19.55 -28.46
CA VAL A 225 -4.35 -19.86 -29.57
C VAL A 225 -3.71 -19.36 -30.85
#